data_AF-A0A359H7L3-F1
#
_entry.id   AF-A0A359H7L3-F1
#
_cell.length_a   1.000
_cell.length_b   1.000
_cell.length_c   1.000
_cell.angle_alpha   90.00
_cell.angle_beta   90.00
_cell.angle_gamma   90.00
#
_symmetry.space_group_name_H-M   'P 1'
#
loop_
_entity.id
_entity.type
_entity.pdbx_description
1 polymer ?
#
loop_
_entity_poly.entity_id
_entity_poly.type
_entity_poly.pdbx_seq_one_letter_code
_entity_poly.pdbx_strand_id
1 'polypeptide(L)'
;MRSVIFAFLAMLCWGIGPILAKTGLVSLEPFSALTIRSVSVAVVLLVTGLLTGKMTALSQADLRAVYFMIGEGILAAFLGQIAYFYALKIGEASVITPIAAAFPIVTLILAVLLLGENLTVQKFVGSVLIVAGVIIVNR
;
A
#
# COMPACT_ATOMS: atom_id res chain seq x y z
N MET A 1 -1.08 -12.96 17.04
CA MET A 1 -2.43 -12.36 17.16
C MET A 1 -2.42 -10.83 17.09
N ARG A 2 -1.56 -10.08 17.81
CA ARG A 2 -1.54 -8.60 17.74
C ARG A 2 -1.29 -8.03 16.32
N SER A 3 -0.41 -8.65 15.53
CA SER A 3 -0.13 -8.26 14.13
C SER A 3 -1.36 -8.36 13.22
N VAL A 4 -2.21 -9.36 13.46
CA VAL A 4 -3.42 -9.60 12.65
C VAL A 4 -4.43 -8.47 12.84
N ILE A 5 -4.55 -7.91 14.05
CA ILE A 5 -5.45 -6.77 14.32
C ILE A 5 -5.03 -5.54 13.50
N PHE A 6 -3.73 -5.23 13.46
CA PHE A 6 -3.22 -4.13 12.63
C PHE A 6 -3.44 -4.38 11.13
N ALA A 7 -3.31 -5.63 10.68
CA ALA A 7 -3.61 -6.00 9.29
C ALA A 7 -5.10 -5.83 8.94
N PHE A 8 -6.02 -6.18 9.84
CA PHE A 8 -7.45 -5.93 9.66
C PHE A 8 -7.78 -4.44 9.63
N LEU A 9 -7.19 -3.65 10.53
CA LEU A 9 -7.36 -2.19 10.49
C LEU A 9 -6.85 -1.60 9.17
N ALA A 10 -5.68 -2.07 8.70
CA ALA A 10 -5.16 -1.68 7.40
C ALA A 10 -6.12 -2.07 6.26
N MET A 11 -6.67 -3.30 6.27
CA MET A 11 -7.68 -3.74 5.29
C MET A 11 -8.89 -2.80 5.25
N LEU A 12 -9.43 -2.40 6.39
CA LEU A 12 -10.56 -1.47 6.46
C LEU A 12 -10.20 -0.10 5.87
N CYS A 13 -9.06 0.47 6.26
CA CYS A 13 -8.59 1.74 5.72
C CYS A 13 -8.34 1.68 4.21
N TRP A 14 -7.72 0.59 3.73
CA TRP A 14 -7.45 0.36 2.31
C TRP A 14 -8.69 -0.04 1.50
N GLY A 15 -9.79 -0.45 2.14
CA GLY A 15 -11.09 -0.60 1.49
C GLY A 15 -11.86 0.72 1.36
N ILE A 16 -11.79 1.59 2.36
CA ILE A 16 -12.47 2.90 2.37
C ILE A 16 -11.72 3.93 1.51
N GLY A 17 -10.39 3.97 1.62
CA GLY A 17 -9.53 4.95 0.96
C GLY A 17 -9.74 5.10 -0.55
N PRO A 18 -9.80 4.00 -1.33
CA PRO A 18 -10.09 4.04 -2.76
C PRO A 18 -11.41 4.72 -3.12
N ILE A 19 -12.45 4.58 -2.31
CA ILE A 19 -13.75 5.23 -2.57
C ILE A 19 -13.60 6.75 -2.42
N LEU A 20 -12.92 7.22 -1.38
CA LEU A 20 -12.61 8.64 -1.20
C LEU A 20 -11.73 9.17 -2.34
N ALA A 21 -10.71 8.41 -2.73
CA ALA A 21 -9.82 8.76 -3.84
C ALA A 21 -10.59 8.86 -5.16
N LYS A 22 -11.43 7.87 -5.50
CA LYS A 22 -12.26 7.88 -6.71
C LYS A 22 -13.16 9.11 -6.77
N THR A 23 -13.79 9.48 -5.65
CA THR A 23 -14.63 10.68 -5.56
C THR A 23 -13.83 11.96 -5.80
N GLY A 24 -12.62 12.08 -5.24
CA GLY A 24 -11.75 13.23 -5.48
C GLY A 24 -11.21 13.30 -6.92
N LEU A 25 -10.97 12.15 -7.56
CA LEU A 25 -10.47 12.05 -8.93
C LEU A 25 -11.51 12.46 -9.99
N VAL A 26 -12.76 12.71 -9.61
CA VAL A 26 -13.78 13.28 -10.50
C VAL A 26 -13.38 14.68 -10.96
N SER A 27 -12.82 15.50 -10.07
CA SER A 27 -12.44 16.89 -10.35
C SER A 27 -10.93 17.14 -10.40
N LEU A 28 -10.12 16.15 -10.00
CA LEU A 28 -8.66 16.28 -9.92
C LEU A 28 -7.94 15.35 -10.91
N GLU A 29 -6.81 15.83 -11.43
CA GLU A 29 -5.84 14.96 -12.10
C GLU A 29 -5.14 14.04 -11.09
N PRO A 30 -4.82 12.77 -11.45
CA PRO A 30 -4.21 11.80 -10.54
C PRO A 30 -2.94 12.31 -9.84
N PHE A 31 -2.09 13.02 -10.58
CA PHE A 31 -0.87 13.60 -10.02
C PHE A 31 -1.19 14.64 -8.95
N SER A 32 -2.07 15.60 -9.25
CA SER A 32 -2.51 16.63 -8.29
C SER A 32 -3.19 16.03 -7.06
N ALA A 33 -4.05 15.02 -7.25
CA ALA A 33 -4.70 14.30 -6.16
C ALA A 33 -3.67 13.61 -5.26
N LEU A 34 -2.66 12.96 -5.86
CA LEU A 34 -1.57 12.32 -5.10
C LEU A 34 -0.71 13.35 -4.36
N THR A 35 -0.41 14.49 -4.97
CA THR A 35 0.31 15.58 -4.30
C THR A 35 -0.45 16.06 -3.07
N ILE A 36 -1.74 16.39 -3.21
CA ILE A 36 -2.58 16.85 -2.09
C ILE A 36 -2.59 15.79 -0.99
N ARG A 37 -2.89 14.52 -1.33
CA ARG A 37 -2.91 13.39 -0.39
C ARG A 37 -1.59 13.27 0.38
N SER A 38 -0.46 13.31 -0.33
CA SER A 38 0.86 13.09 0.25
C SER A 38 1.29 14.25 1.15
N VAL A 39 0.96 15.50 0.80
CA VAL A 39 1.18 16.66 1.66
C VAL A 39 0.32 16.55 2.93
N SER A 40 -0.96 16.21 2.81
CA SER A 40 -1.85 16.02 3.97
C SER A 40 -1.31 14.96 4.93
N VAL A 41 -0.88 13.81 4.41
CA VAL A 41 -0.29 12.74 5.22
C VAL A 41 1.03 13.17 5.86
N ALA A 42 1.90 13.87 5.13
CA ALA A 42 3.18 14.36 5.66
C ALA A 42 2.97 15.31 6.85
N VAL A 43 2.02 16.23 6.76
CA VAL A 43 1.67 17.14 7.87
C VAL A 43 1.22 16.35 9.09
N VAL A 44 0.30 15.40 8.93
CA VAL A 44 -0.19 14.58 10.05
C VAL A 44 0.93 13.76 10.68
N LEU A 45 1.81 13.15 9.87
CA LEU A 45 2.97 12.39 10.37
C LEU A 45 3.95 13.28 11.15
N LEU A 46 4.26 14.47 10.63
CA LEU A 46 5.17 15.40 11.30
C LEU A 46 4.59 15.89 12.63
N VAL A 47 3.33 16.33 12.64
CA VAL A 47 2.67 16.82 13.86
C VAL A 47 2.60 15.72 14.92
N THR A 48 2.11 14.54 14.55
CA THR A 48 1.99 13.41 15.49
C THR A 48 3.36 12.92 15.96
N GLY A 49 4.36 12.89 15.08
CA GLY A 49 5.73 12.53 15.42
C GLY A 49 6.35 13.49 16.44
N LEU A 50 6.15 14.80 16.26
CA LEU A 50 6.62 15.83 17.19
C LEU A 50 5.90 15.74 18.53
N LEU A 51 4.57 15.63 18.54
CA LEU A 51 3.77 15.53 19.77
C LEU A 51 4.08 14.27 20.58
N THR A 52 4.45 13.18 19.92
CA THR A 52 4.78 11.90 20.58
C THR A 52 6.28 11.78 20.92
N GLY A 53 7.11 12.75 20.54
CA GLY A 53 8.56 12.70 20.72
C GLY A 53 9.28 11.66 19.85
N LYS A 54 8.56 10.95 18.97
CA LYS A 54 9.09 9.83 18.18
C LYS A 54 10.01 10.26 17.03
N MET A 55 10.03 11.54 16.69
CA MET A 55 10.96 12.09 15.69
C MET A 55 12.42 11.99 16.11
N THR A 56 12.70 11.89 17.42
CA THR A 56 14.05 11.68 17.94
C THR A 56 14.67 10.35 17.51
N ALA A 57 13.86 9.35 17.17
CA ALA A 57 14.36 8.07 16.65
C ALA A 57 14.99 8.19 15.25
N LEU A 58 14.68 9.26 14.50
CA LEU A 58 15.25 9.47 13.17
C LEU A 58 16.75 9.75 13.21
N SER A 59 17.26 10.38 14.28
CA SER A 59 18.70 10.63 14.43
C SER A 59 19.50 9.35 14.72
N GLN A 60 18.82 8.26 15.10
CA GLN A 60 19.41 6.96 15.36
C GLN A 60 19.22 5.98 14.19
N ALA A 61 18.59 6.42 13.10
CA ALA A 61 18.33 5.55 11.96
C ALA A 61 19.62 5.21 11.21
N ASP A 62 19.87 3.92 11.00
CA ASP A 62 20.94 3.45 10.14
C ASP A 62 20.67 3.84 8.67
N LEU A 63 21.72 4.25 7.95
CA LEU A 63 21.64 4.67 6.55
C LEU A 63 21.04 3.58 5.66
N ARG A 64 21.36 2.30 5.93
CA ARG A 64 20.76 1.18 5.20
C ARG A 64 19.25 1.14 5.35
N ALA A 65 18.73 1.35 6.56
CA ALA A 65 17.29 1.40 6.81
C ALA A 65 16.65 2.59 6.07
N VAL A 66 17.30 3.75 6.10
CA VAL A 66 16.85 4.94 5.36
C VAL A 66 16.75 4.66 3.86
N TYR A 67 17.74 4.00 3.26
CA TYR A 67 17.70 3.63 1.84
C TYR A 67 16.52 2.73 1.50
N PHE A 68 16.24 1.71 2.31
CA PHE A 68 15.09 0.83 2.08
C PHE A 68 13.76 1.59 2.24
N MET A 69 13.65 2.51 3.20
CA MET A 69 12.44 3.33 3.37
C MET A 69 12.24 4.33 2.22
N ILE A 70 13.32 4.92 1.70
CA ILE A 70 13.24 5.76 0.49
C ILE A 70 12.78 4.92 -0.71
N GLY A 71 13.35 3.73 -0.91
CA GLY A 71 12.95 2.82 -1.98
C GLY A 71 11.48 2.40 -1.88
N GLU A 72 11.02 2.07 -0.67
CA GLU A 72 9.61 1.77 -0.38
C GLU A 72 8.71 2.96 -0.73
N GLY A 73 9.06 4.16 -0.27
CA GLY A 73 8.28 5.37 -0.57
C GLY A 73 8.18 5.67 -2.08
N ILE A 74 9.28 5.48 -2.83
CA ILE A 74 9.26 5.65 -4.29
C ILE A 74 8.37 4.60 -4.96
N LEU A 75 8.50 3.32 -4.59
CA LEU A 75 7.77 2.23 -5.24
C LEU A 75 6.29 2.21 -4.85
N ALA A 76 5.97 2.29 -3.57
CA ALA A 76 4.62 2.16 -3.06
C ALA A 76 3.87 3.50 -3.09
N ALA A 77 4.42 4.53 -2.43
CA ALA A 77 3.71 5.79 -2.22
C ALA A 77 3.71 6.71 -3.44
N PHE A 78 4.69 6.57 -4.35
CA PHE A 78 4.71 7.33 -5.60
C PHE A 78 4.32 6.49 -6.82
N LEU A 79 5.18 5.59 -7.31
CA LEU A 79 4.96 4.88 -8.59
C LEU A 79 3.72 3.98 -8.56
N GLY A 80 3.57 3.16 -7.52
CA GLY A 80 2.40 2.30 -7.34
C GLY A 80 1.13 3.11 -7.17
N GLN A 81 1.16 4.12 -6.30
CA GLN A 81 -0.01 4.95 -6.01
C GLN A 81 -0.45 5.80 -7.21
N ILE A 82 0.48 6.35 -7.99
CA ILE A 82 0.13 7.16 -9.16
C ILE A 82 -0.47 6.28 -10.25
N ALA A 83 0.13 5.13 -10.54
CA ALA A 83 -0.43 4.15 -11.48
C ALA A 83 -1.81 3.68 -11.04
N TYR A 84 -1.98 3.41 -9.74
CA TYR A 84 -3.26 3.06 -9.15
C TYR A 84 -4.31 4.17 -9.30
N PHE A 85 -3.96 5.44 -9.05
CA PHE A 85 -4.90 6.56 -9.23
C PHE A 85 -5.30 6.78 -10.69
N TYR A 86 -4.37 6.61 -11.65
CA TYR A 86 -4.73 6.63 -13.07
C TYR A 86 -5.72 5.51 -13.42
N ALA A 87 -5.43 4.28 -13.01
CA ALA A 87 -6.32 3.14 -13.22
C ALA A 87 -7.68 3.34 -12.55
N LEU A 88 -7.69 3.84 -11.30
CA LEU A 88 -8.88 4.10 -10.53
C LEU A 88 -9.72 5.24 -11.14
N LYS A 89 -9.09 6.26 -11.72
CA LYS A 89 -9.82 7.37 -12.38
C LYS A 89 -10.65 6.86 -13.55
N ILE A 90 -10.08 6.01 -14.40
CA ILE A 90 -10.74 5.51 -15.62
C ILE A 90 -11.55 4.22 -15.42
N GLY A 91 -11.21 3.40 -14.43
CA GLY A 91 -11.84 2.11 -14.15
C GLY A 91 -12.82 2.14 -12.97
N GLU A 92 -13.56 1.04 -12.80
CA GLU A 92 -14.43 0.84 -11.65
C GLU A 92 -13.63 0.48 -10.39
N ALA A 93 -13.95 1.09 -9.25
CA ALA A 93 -13.24 0.83 -8.00
C ALA A 93 -13.37 -0.65 -7.56
N SER A 94 -14.52 -1.27 -7.83
CA SER A 94 -14.80 -2.70 -7.59
C SER A 94 -13.89 -3.64 -8.38
N VAL A 95 -13.39 -3.21 -9.53
CA VAL A 95 -12.52 -4.02 -10.41
C VAL A 95 -11.05 -3.70 -10.18
N ILE A 96 -10.70 -2.41 -10.09
CA ILE A 96 -9.31 -1.96 -9.95
C ILE A 96 -8.73 -2.30 -8.57
N THR A 97 -9.52 -2.16 -7.51
CA THR A 97 -9.03 -2.38 -6.13
C THR A 97 -8.60 -3.84 -5.89
N PRO A 98 -9.39 -4.87 -6.28
CA PRO A 98 -8.95 -6.26 -6.15
C PRO A 98 -7.71 -6.60 -6.98
N ILE A 99 -7.59 -6.07 -8.20
CA ILE A 99 -6.39 -6.26 -9.04
C ILE A 99 -5.16 -5.70 -8.33
N ALA A 100 -5.25 -4.46 -7.85
CA ALA A 100 -4.17 -3.85 -7.09
C ALA A 100 -3.85 -4.64 -5.82
N ALA A 101 -4.85 -5.20 -5.14
CA ALA A 101 -4.70 -6.03 -3.95
C ALA A 101 -4.13 -7.44 -4.21
N ALA A 102 -3.87 -7.83 -5.47
CA ALA A 102 -3.24 -9.10 -5.83
C ALA A 102 -1.71 -9.12 -5.58
N PHE A 103 -1.10 -8.01 -5.15
CA PHE A 103 0.34 -7.91 -4.86
C PHE A 103 0.91 -8.96 -3.87
N PRO A 104 0.16 -9.60 -2.94
CA PRO A 104 0.72 -10.59 -2.03
C PRO A 104 1.46 -11.75 -2.71
N ILE A 105 1.13 -12.11 -3.96
CA ILE A 105 1.90 -13.12 -4.71
C ILE A 105 3.33 -12.63 -5.00
N VAL A 106 3.49 -11.35 -5.36
CA VAL A 106 4.80 -10.73 -5.60
C VAL A 106 5.56 -10.66 -4.28
N THR A 107 4.89 -10.25 -3.19
CA THR A 107 5.49 -10.23 -1.85
C THR A 107 5.95 -11.61 -1.41
N LEU A 108 5.15 -12.67 -1.63
CA LEU A 108 5.52 -14.04 -1.28
C LEU A 108 6.78 -14.49 -2.03
N ILE A 109 6.84 -14.25 -3.34
CA ILE A 109 8.00 -14.61 -4.16
C ILE A 109 9.25 -13.86 -3.67
N LEU A 110 9.16 -12.55 -3.47
CA LEU A 110 10.30 -11.75 -3.01
C LEU A 110 10.70 -12.08 -1.57
N ALA A 111 9.76 -12.42 -0.69
CA ALA A 111 10.07 -12.84 0.68
C ALA A 111 10.86 -14.16 0.70
N VAL A 112 10.51 -15.12 -0.17
CA VAL A 112 11.29 -16.35 -0.31
C VAL A 112 12.68 -16.06 -0.87
N LEU A 113 12.78 -15.26 -1.94
CA LEU A 113 14.04 -15.01 -2.64
C LEU A 113 15.01 -14.09 -1.88
N LEU A 114 14.51 -13.02 -1.26
CA LEU A 114 15.32 -11.96 -0.67
C LEU A 114 15.41 -12.04 0.86
N LEU A 115 14.36 -12.54 1.51
CA LEU A 115 14.29 -12.62 2.98
C LEU A 115 14.52 -14.04 3.51
N GLY A 116 14.62 -15.03 2.62
CA GLY A 116 14.83 -16.43 3.00
C GLY A 116 13.63 -17.04 3.73
N GLU A 117 12.42 -16.51 3.53
CA GLU A 117 11.23 -17.10 4.14
C GLU A 117 10.92 -18.49 3.59
N ASN A 118 10.50 -19.40 4.47
CA ASN A 118 10.02 -20.71 4.04
C ASN A 118 8.66 -20.60 3.33
N LEU A 119 8.59 -21.14 2.11
CA LEU A 119 7.36 -21.30 1.36
C LEU A 119 6.61 -22.54 1.87
N THR A 120 5.52 -22.32 2.61
CA THR A 120 4.64 -23.42 3.01
C THR A 120 3.56 -23.65 1.95
N VAL A 121 3.03 -24.87 1.90
CA VAL A 121 1.91 -25.22 1.00
C VAL A 121 0.72 -24.30 1.26
N GLN A 122 0.45 -23.94 2.52
CA GLN A 122 -0.65 -23.05 2.89
C GLN A 122 -0.44 -21.63 2.35
N LYS A 123 0.77 -21.06 2.46
CA LYS A 123 1.09 -19.73 1.89
C LYS A 123 0.92 -19.75 0.38
N PHE A 124 1.41 -20.78 -0.29
CA PHE A 124 1.31 -20.93 -1.74
C PHE A 124 -0.15 -21.02 -2.21
N VAL A 125 -0.92 -21.98 -1.65
CA VAL A 125 -2.33 -22.17 -2.01
C VAL A 125 -3.15 -20.92 -1.71
N GLY A 126 -2.92 -20.28 -0.56
CA GLY A 126 -3.59 -19.01 -0.22
C GLY A 126 -3.32 -17.90 -1.23
N SER A 127 -2.07 -17.70 -1.63
CA SER A 127 -1.72 -16.71 -2.66
C SER A 127 -2.35 -17.01 -4.02
N VAL A 128 -2.38 -18.28 -4.43
CA VAL A 128 -3.06 -18.69 -5.67
C VAL A 128 -4.57 -18.41 -5.61
N LEU A 129 -5.21 -18.69 -4.47
CA LEU A 129 -6.64 -18.40 -4.28
C LEU A 129 -6.94 -16.90 -4.31
N ILE A 130 -6.07 -16.05 -3.76
CA ILE A 130 -6.20 -14.58 -3.86
C ILE A 130 -6.21 -14.17 -5.34
N VAL A 131 -5.23 -14.63 -6.12
CA VAL A 131 -5.13 -14.29 -7.55
C VAL A 131 -6.33 -14.83 -8.32
N ALA A 132 -6.76 -16.06 -8.06
CA ALA A 132 -7.95 -16.64 -8.68
C ALA A 132 -9.22 -15.83 -8.36
N GLY A 133 -9.40 -15.41 -7.11
CA GLY A 133 -10.51 -14.56 -6.69
C GLY A 133 -10.53 -13.22 -7.43
N VAL A 134 -9.37 -12.60 -7.61
CA VAL A 134 -9.22 -11.35 -8.38
C VAL A 134 -9.61 -11.54 -9.84
N ILE A 135 -9.20 -12.65 -10.47
CA ILE A 135 -9.57 -12.97 -11.86
C ILE A 135 -11.09 -13.16 -11.99
N ILE A 136 -11.73 -13.78 -10.99
CA ILE A 136 -13.19 -13.99 -10.99
C ILE A 136 -13.93 -12.66 -10.85
N VAL A 137 -13.50 -11.76 -9.96
CA VAL A 137 -14.13 -10.44 -9.78
C VAL A 137 -14.00 -9.55 -11.02
N ASN A 138 -12.99 -9.78 -11.85
CA ASN A 138 -12.77 -9.03 -13.08
C ASN A 138 -13.67 -9.47 -14.25
N ARG A 139 -14.30 -10.65 -14.17
CA ARG A 139 -15.17 -11.20 -15.23
C ARG A 139 -16.64 -10.94 -14.94
#